data_AF-A0A0B7KJ56-F1
#
_entry.id   AF-A0A0B7KJ56-F1
#
_cell.length_a   1.000
_cell.length_b   1.000
_cell.length_c   1.000
_cell.angle_alpha   90.00
_cell.angle_beta   90.00
_cell.angle_gamma   90.00
#
_symmetry.space_group_name_H-M   'P 1'
#
loop_
_entity.id
_entity.type
_entity.pdbx_description
1 polymer ?
#
loop_
_entity_poly.entity_id
_entity_poly.type
_entity_poly.pdbx_seq_one_letter_code
_entity_poly.pdbx_strand_id
1 'polypeptide(L)'
;KALGRDHTSTLNTVYNLGILYQKQGKLPEAEGMYKRALEGKEKALGRDHTSTLNTVNNLGSLYQKQGKLPEAEGMFKRALEGKEKALGRDHTSTLDTVNNLGILYQKQGKLPEAEGMFKRALEGYEKALGLTHPKTHTVTRNLQLLYSSRVNAPTGPGRSDPVSRTKVPGRLSTKLRSIIPFRKRSQQ
;
A
#
# COMPACT_ATOMS: atom_id res chain seq x y z
N LYS A 1 24.91 32.04 2.07
CA LYS A 1 25.28 30.74 1.47
C LYS A 1 24.04 30.14 0.82
N ALA A 2 23.99 30.02 -0.51
CA ALA A 2 22.91 29.32 -1.19
C ALA A 2 23.01 27.81 -0.92
N LEU A 3 21.89 27.13 -0.74
CA LEU A 3 21.87 25.68 -0.52
C LEU A 3 22.23 24.97 -1.83
N GLY A 4 23.22 24.08 -1.80
CA GLY A 4 23.70 23.36 -2.98
C GLY A 4 22.66 22.41 -3.56
N ARG A 5 22.94 21.90 -4.78
CA ARG A 5 22.08 20.96 -5.51
C ARG A 5 21.72 19.69 -4.71
N ASP A 6 22.66 19.23 -3.87
CA ASP A 6 22.51 18.01 -3.07
C ASP A 6 22.09 18.29 -1.62
N HIS A 7 21.76 19.54 -1.30
CA HIS A 7 21.26 19.89 0.02
C HIS A 7 19.86 19.30 0.24
N THR A 8 19.63 18.70 1.42
CA THR A 8 18.40 17.96 1.74
C THR A 8 17.13 18.78 1.52
N SER A 9 17.14 20.09 1.79
CA SER A 9 15.98 20.95 1.54
C SER A 9 15.69 21.10 0.04
N THR A 10 16.72 21.27 -0.81
CA THR A 10 16.58 21.31 -2.27
C THR A 10 15.97 20.00 -2.78
N LEU A 11 16.43 18.87 -2.27
CA LEU A 11 15.91 17.54 -2.63
C LEU A 11 14.47 17.32 -2.17
N ASN A 12 14.08 17.87 -1.01
CA ASN A 12 12.70 17.86 -0.55
C ASN A 12 11.79 18.72 -1.45
N THR A 13 12.27 19.88 -1.93
CA THR A 13 11.53 20.69 -2.90
C THR A 13 11.32 19.93 -4.22
N VAL A 14 12.35 19.28 -4.75
CA VAL A 14 12.24 18.45 -5.96
C VAL A 14 11.24 17.30 -5.74
N TYR A 15 11.31 16.61 -4.61
CA TYR A 15 10.35 15.57 -4.23
C TYR A 15 8.90 16.09 -4.18
N ASN A 16 8.68 17.26 -3.59
CA ASN A 16 7.35 17.89 -3.50
C ASN A 16 6.82 18.30 -4.88
N LEU A 17 7.69 18.72 -5.79
CA LEU A 17 7.33 18.99 -7.18
C LEU A 17 6.87 17.71 -7.90
N GLY A 18 7.50 16.57 -7.61
CA GLY A 18 7.03 15.26 -8.06
C GLY A 18 5.61 14.92 -7.58
N ILE A 19 5.30 15.20 -6.31
CA ILE A 19 3.94 15.05 -5.77
C ILE A 19 2.95 15.95 -6.52
N LEU A 20 3.32 17.21 -6.77
CA LEU A 20 2.47 18.16 -7.48
C LEU A 20 2.15 17.69 -8.90
N TYR A 21 3.16 17.30 -9.68
CA TYR A 21 2.96 16.78 -11.03
C TYR A 21 2.12 15.49 -11.04
N GLN A 22 2.34 14.59 -10.07
CA GLN A 22 1.54 13.38 -9.95
C GLN A 22 0.06 13.69 -9.67
N LYS A 23 -0.24 14.72 -8.87
CA LYS A 23 -1.62 15.18 -8.62
C LYS A 23 -2.26 15.81 -9.86
N GLN A 24 -1.48 16.43 -10.73
CA GLN A 24 -1.93 16.99 -12.01
C GLN A 24 -2.05 15.95 -13.13
N GLY A 25 -1.71 14.68 -12.89
CA GLY A 25 -1.70 13.64 -13.92
C GLY A 25 -0.48 13.70 -14.86
N LYS A 26 0.48 14.58 -14.59
CA LYS A 26 1.76 14.71 -15.32
C LYS A 26 2.75 13.64 -14.86
N LEU A 27 2.45 12.39 -15.21
CA LEU A 27 3.15 11.22 -14.67
C LEU A 27 4.63 11.14 -15.11
N PRO A 28 5.02 11.46 -16.36
CA PRO A 28 6.43 11.47 -16.75
C PRO A 28 7.26 12.52 -16.00
N GLU A 29 6.72 13.73 -15.81
CA GLU A 29 7.39 14.81 -15.09
C GLU A 29 7.53 14.48 -13.60
N ALA A 30 6.50 13.87 -13.00
CA ALA A 30 6.56 13.35 -11.64
C ALA A 30 7.67 12.30 -11.49
N GLU A 31 7.84 11.42 -12.49
CA GLU A 31 8.87 10.37 -12.49
C GLU A 31 10.27 10.98 -12.49
N GLY A 32 10.50 11.97 -13.36
CA GLY A 32 11.77 12.70 -13.43
C GLY A 32 12.11 13.37 -12.09
N MET A 33 11.12 14.02 -11.46
CA MET A 33 11.32 14.66 -10.16
C MET A 33 11.62 13.65 -9.04
N TYR A 34 10.88 12.55 -8.95
CA TYR A 34 11.14 11.53 -7.93
C TYR A 34 12.48 10.83 -8.14
N LYS A 35 12.88 10.49 -9.38
CA LYS A 35 14.20 9.89 -9.65
C LYS A 35 15.34 10.82 -9.26
N ARG A 36 15.24 12.12 -9.61
CA ARG A 36 16.24 13.12 -9.20
C ARG A 36 16.32 13.27 -7.68
N ALA A 37 15.17 13.33 -6.99
CA ALA A 37 15.15 13.41 -5.54
C ALA A 37 15.71 12.14 -4.89
N LEU A 38 15.42 10.97 -5.45
CA LEU A 38 15.92 9.69 -4.95
C LEU A 38 17.44 9.61 -5.06
N GLU A 39 18.02 9.91 -6.23
CA GLU A 39 19.46 9.89 -6.44
C GLU A 39 20.19 10.82 -5.45
N GLY A 40 19.70 12.05 -5.31
CA GLY A 40 20.30 13.01 -4.37
C GLY A 40 20.17 12.56 -2.92
N LYS A 41 19.02 12.02 -2.51
CA LYS A 41 18.81 11.54 -1.13
C LYS A 41 19.63 10.29 -0.82
N GLU A 42 19.82 9.38 -1.79
CA GLU A 42 20.72 8.24 -1.62
C GLU A 42 22.16 8.70 -1.38
N LYS A 43 22.64 9.73 -2.11
CA LYS A 43 23.98 10.30 -1.91
C LYS A 43 24.10 11.06 -0.58
N ALA A 44 23.11 11.88 -0.23
CA ALA A 44 23.19 12.77 0.91
C ALA A 44 22.86 12.11 2.26
N LEU A 45 21.93 11.15 2.27
CA LEU A 45 21.36 10.57 3.49
C LEU A 45 21.60 9.05 3.59
N GLY A 46 21.95 8.39 2.48
CA GLY A 46 22.03 6.95 2.40
C GLY A 46 20.73 6.29 1.91
N ARG A 47 20.87 5.03 1.48
CA ARG A 47 19.82 4.25 0.82
C ARG A 47 18.67 3.86 1.75
N ASP A 48 18.97 3.64 3.02
CA ASP A 48 18.01 3.16 4.03
C ASP A 48 17.47 4.28 4.94
N HIS A 49 17.85 5.52 4.68
CA HIS A 49 17.30 6.65 5.41
C HIS A 49 15.80 6.82 5.10
N THR A 50 14.99 7.09 6.13
CA THR A 50 13.52 7.15 6.01
C THR A 50 13.02 8.11 4.93
N SER A 51 13.68 9.26 4.73
CA SER A 51 13.31 10.21 3.65
C SER A 51 13.59 9.65 2.24
N THR A 52 14.66 8.85 2.10
CA THR A 52 14.99 8.13 0.86
C THR A 52 13.92 7.07 0.60
N LEU A 53 13.59 6.26 1.61
CA LEU A 53 12.58 5.20 1.51
C LEU A 53 11.16 5.73 1.26
N ASN A 54 10.81 6.91 1.78
CA ASN A 54 9.56 7.59 1.44
C ASN A 54 9.50 7.99 -0.05
N THR A 55 10.64 8.39 -0.61
CA THR A 55 10.75 8.70 -2.04
C THR A 55 10.58 7.43 -2.88
N VAL A 56 11.22 6.32 -2.48
CA VAL A 56 11.05 5.00 -3.11
C VAL A 56 9.58 4.55 -3.08
N ASN A 57 8.91 4.64 -1.93
CA ASN A 57 7.47 4.28 -1.83
C ASN A 57 6.60 5.11 -2.78
N ASN A 58 6.84 6.42 -2.89
CA ASN A 58 6.05 7.27 -3.79
C ASN A 58 6.32 7.01 -5.27
N LEU A 59 7.56 6.64 -5.61
CA LEU A 59 7.90 6.19 -6.95
C LEU A 59 7.16 4.88 -7.29
N GLY A 60 7.02 3.97 -6.32
CA GLY A 60 6.17 2.78 -6.45
C GLY A 60 4.70 3.13 -6.75
N SER A 61 4.13 4.08 -5.99
CA SER A 61 2.77 4.58 -6.23
C SER A 61 2.62 5.25 -7.60
N LEU A 62 3.66 5.92 -8.10
CA LEU A 62 3.66 6.51 -9.43
C LEU A 62 3.65 5.42 -10.51
N TYR A 63 4.54 4.44 -10.42
CA TYR A 63 4.58 3.31 -11.36
C TYR A 63 3.28 2.53 -11.37
N GLN A 64 2.66 2.33 -10.21
CA GLN A 64 1.33 1.72 -10.13
C GLN A 64 0.27 2.53 -10.90
N LYS A 65 0.30 3.87 -10.86
CA LYS A 65 -0.60 4.73 -11.64
C LYS A 65 -0.32 4.67 -13.14
N GLN A 66 0.94 4.46 -13.53
CA GLN A 66 1.35 4.27 -14.92
C GLN A 66 1.07 2.86 -15.46
N GLY A 67 0.57 1.92 -14.64
CA GLY A 67 0.37 0.52 -15.03
C GLY A 67 1.65 -0.33 -15.03
N LYS A 68 2.79 0.24 -14.61
CA LYS A 68 4.09 -0.44 -14.46
C LYS A 68 4.12 -1.26 -13.16
N LEU A 69 3.30 -2.32 -13.11
CA LEU A 69 3.07 -3.07 -11.88
C LEU A 69 4.31 -3.80 -11.33
N PRO A 70 5.18 -4.43 -12.17
CA PRO A 70 6.41 -5.05 -11.68
C PRO A 70 7.39 -4.04 -11.05
N GLU A 71 7.56 -2.87 -11.65
CA GLU A 71 8.42 -1.81 -11.16
C GLU A 71 7.88 -1.22 -9.85
N ALA A 72 6.56 -1.05 -9.76
CA ALA A 72 5.90 -0.66 -8.52
C ALA A 72 6.15 -1.67 -7.38
N GLU A 73 6.08 -2.97 -7.70
CA GLU A 73 6.34 -4.05 -6.72
C GLU A 73 7.76 -3.99 -6.19
N GLY A 74 8.75 -3.82 -7.09
CA GLY A 74 10.15 -3.67 -6.70
C GLY A 74 10.38 -2.45 -5.79
N MET A 75 9.78 -1.31 -6.12
CA MET A 75 9.89 -0.10 -5.29
C MET A 75 9.26 -0.30 -3.91
N PHE A 76 8.04 -0.83 -3.83
CA PHE A 76 7.39 -1.02 -2.53
C PHE A 76 8.09 -2.07 -1.66
N LYS A 77 8.57 -3.18 -2.24
CA LYS A 77 9.34 -4.19 -1.48
C LYS A 77 10.62 -3.59 -0.90
N ARG A 78 11.37 -2.82 -1.69
CA ARG A 78 12.55 -2.08 -1.23
C ARG A 78 12.21 -1.12 -0.09
N ALA A 79 11.15 -0.33 -0.25
CA ALA A 79 10.72 0.62 0.77
C ALA A 79 10.27 -0.10 2.06
N LEU A 80 9.58 -1.23 1.94
CA LEU A 80 9.13 -2.03 3.08
C LEU A 80 10.30 -2.58 3.87
N GLU A 81 11.26 -3.24 3.20
CA GLU A 81 12.44 -3.80 3.85
C GLU A 81 13.24 -2.73 4.61
N GLY A 82 13.51 -1.60 3.97
CA GLY A 82 14.25 -0.51 4.61
C GLY A 82 13.49 0.10 5.79
N LYS A 83 12.17 0.30 5.66
CA LYS A 83 11.35 0.88 6.74
C LYS A 83 11.17 -0.07 7.91
N GLU A 84 11.07 -1.37 7.66
CA GLU A 84 11.06 -2.37 8.74
C GLU A 84 12.35 -2.33 9.56
N LYS A 85 13.51 -2.19 8.90
CA LYS A 85 14.81 -2.04 9.58
C LYS A 85 14.92 -0.72 10.34
N ALA A 86 14.51 0.39 9.73
CA ALA A 86 14.71 1.72 10.29
C ALA A 86 13.68 2.16 11.34
N LEU A 87 12.43 1.72 11.21
CA LEU A 87 11.30 2.19 12.03
C LEU A 87 10.58 1.08 12.79
N GLY A 88 10.80 -0.18 12.41
CA GLY A 88 10.06 -1.32 12.91
C GLY A 88 8.81 -1.65 12.09
N ARG A 89 8.29 -2.86 12.33
CA ARG A 89 7.22 -3.48 11.53
C ARG A 89 5.84 -2.83 11.71
N ASP A 90 5.57 -2.28 12.89
CA ASP A 90 4.27 -1.70 13.28
C ASP A 90 4.24 -0.17 13.14
N HIS A 91 5.34 0.45 12.71
CA HIS A 91 5.38 1.90 12.52
C HIS A 91 4.46 2.32 11.37
N THR A 92 3.71 3.41 11.54
CA THR A 92 2.66 3.84 10.59
C THR A 92 3.16 4.02 9.16
N SER A 93 4.37 4.56 8.96
CA SER A 93 4.99 4.69 7.62
C SER A 93 5.35 3.33 6.99
N THR A 94 5.69 2.32 7.80
CA THR A 94 5.89 0.94 7.34
C THR A 94 4.55 0.36 6.90
N LEU A 95 3.50 0.54 7.73
CA LEU A 95 2.15 0.08 7.44
C LEU A 95 1.52 0.75 6.21
N ASP A 96 1.87 2.01 5.91
CA ASP A 96 1.46 2.69 4.66
C ASP A 96 1.99 1.91 3.45
N THR A 97 3.23 1.44 3.53
CA THR A 97 3.88 0.68 2.46
C THR A 97 3.27 -0.72 2.33
N VAL A 98 2.94 -1.37 3.45
CA VAL A 98 2.22 -2.65 3.48
C VAL A 98 0.85 -2.52 2.80
N ASN A 99 0.07 -1.49 3.15
CA ASN A 99 -1.22 -1.25 2.51
C ASN A 99 -1.07 -1.00 1.00
N ASN A 100 -0.06 -0.23 0.57
CA ASN A 100 0.20 0.00 -0.86
C ASN A 100 0.54 -1.30 -1.62
N LEU A 101 1.32 -2.21 -1.02
CA LEU A 101 1.54 -3.54 -1.57
C LEU A 101 0.25 -4.35 -1.68
N GLY A 102 -0.64 -4.26 -0.69
CA GLY A 102 -1.95 -4.90 -0.76
C GLY A 102 -2.78 -4.42 -1.95
N ILE A 103 -2.83 -3.10 -2.18
CA ILE A 103 -3.53 -2.52 -3.34
C ILE A 103 -2.85 -2.95 -4.66
N LEU A 104 -1.52 -3.00 -4.69
CA LEU A 104 -0.79 -3.45 -5.88
C LEU A 104 -1.10 -4.91 -6.21
N TYR A 105 -1.02 -5.81 -5.23
CA TYR A 105 -1.33 -7.22 -5.42
C TYR A 105 -2.79 -7.45 -5.83
N GLN A 106 -3.73 -6.66 -5.29
CA GLN A 106 -5.11 -6.68 -5.75
C GLN A 106 -5.22 -6.34 -7.24
N LYS A 107 -4.52 -5.29 -7.71
CA LYS A 107 -4.49 -4.92 -9.14
C LYS A 107 -3.84 -5.98 -10.03
N GLN A 108 -2.89 -6.75 -9.49
CA GLN A 108 -2.26 -7.87 -10.19
C GLN A 108 -3.10 -9.16 -10.17
N GLY A 109 -4.25 -9.18 -9.47
CA GLY A 109 -5.05 -10.40 -9.28
C GLY A 109 -4.48 -11.38 -8.25
N LYS A 110 -3.40 -11.02 -7.55
CA LYS A 110 -2.77 -11.78 -6.47
C LYS A 110 -3.56 -11.64 -5.17
N LEU A 111 -4.79 -12.15 -5.17
CA LEU A 111 -5.76 -11.90 -4.10
C LEU A 111 -5.32 -12.47 -2.73
N PRO A 112 -4.68 -13.65 -2.61
CA PRO A 112 -4.17 -14.14 -1.32
C PRO A 112 -3.10 -13.21 -0.71
N GLU A 113 -2.17 -12.74 -1.53
CA GLU A 113 -1.09 -11.84 -1.12
C GLU A 113 -1.64 -10.47 -0.72
N ALA A 114 -2.62 -9.95 -1.48
CA ALA A 114 -3.33 -8.72 -1.14
C ALA A 114 -4.03 -8.82 0.23
N GLU A 115 -4.71 -9.94 0.49
CA GLU A 115 -5.38 -10.20 1.76
C GLU A 115 -4.38 -10.22 2.93
N GLY A 116 -3.25 -10.91 2.77
CA GLY A 116 -2.19 -10.95 3.78
C GLY A 116 -1.65 -9.57 4.11
N MET A 117 -1.40 -8.74 3.09
CA MET A 117 -0.95 -7.35 3.29
C MET A 117 -2.00 -6.49 4.00
N PHE A 118 -3.27 -6.56 3.59
CA PHE A 118 -4.33 -5.78 4.24
C PHE A 118 -4.58 -6.21 5.68
N LYS A 119 -4.58 -7.50 6.01
CA LYS A 119 -4.70 -7.99 7.38
C LYS A 119 -3.56 -7.45 8.26
N ARG A 120 -2.32 -7.55 7.78
CA ARG A 120 -1.15 -7.01 8.48
C ARG A 120 -1.27 -5.50 8.71
N ALA A 121 -1.65 -4.73 7.69
CA ALA A 121 -1.82 -3.28 7.83
C ALA A 121 -2.94 -2.92 8.80
N LEU A 122 -4.04 -3.67 8.80
CA LEU A 122 -5.18 -3.47 9.69
C LEU A 122 -4.80 -3.69 11.15
N GLU A 123 -4.17 -4.84 11.46
CA GLU A 123 -3.70 -5.15 12.81
C GLU A 123 -2.72 -4.09 13.33
N GLY A 124 -1.76 -3.68 12.49
CA GLY A 124 -0.80 -2.65 12.84
C GLY A 124 -1.43 -1.28 13.08
N TYR A 125 -2.35 -0.84 12.21
CA TYR A 125 -3.01 0.46 12.38
C TYR A 125 -3.96 0.49 13.57
N GLU A 126 -4.69 -0.59 13.81
CA GLU A 126 -5.54 -0.71 15.00
C GLU A 126 -4.70 -0.56 16.27
N LYS A 127 -3.55 -1.25 16.35
CA LYS A 127 -2.64 -1.17 17.50
C LYS A 127 -2.01 0.22 17.66
N ALA A 128 -1.58 0.85 16.56
CA ALA A 128 -0.85 2.12 16.62
C ALA A 128 -1.75 3.36 16.74
N LEU A 129 -2.94 3.33 16.15
CA LEU A 129 -3.80 4.51 15.96
C LEU A 129 -5.25 4.32 16.45
N GLY A 130 -5.65 3.09 16.78
CA GLY A 130 -7.02 2.76 17.14
C GLY A 130 -7.94 2.48 15.96
N LEU A 131 -9.14 1.99 16.28
CA LEU A 131 -10.14 1.52 15.31
C LEU A 131 -10.80 2.64 14.50
N THR A 132 -10.93 3.84 15.08
CA THR A 132 -11.63 4.98 14.47
C THR A 132 -10.74 5.83 13.57
N HIS A 133 -9.44 5.50 13.49
CA HIS A 133 -8.51 6.29 12.71
C HIS A 133 -8.78 6.10 11.20
N PRO A 134 -8.73 7.18 10.37
CA PRO A 134 -9.01 7.10 8.94
C PRO A 134 -8.19 6.06 8.17
N LYS A 135 -6.93 5.84 8.57
CA LYS A 135 -6.08 4.79 7.99
C LYS A 135 -6.61 3.38 8.27
N THR A 136 -7.03 3.11 9.51
CA THR A 136 -7.63 1.82 9.90
C THR A 136 -8.92 1.57 9.11
N HIS A 137 -9.76 2.59 8.96
CA HIS A 137 -10.96 2.53 8.12
C HIS A 137 -10.65 2.27 6.64
N THR A 138 -9.62 2.93 6.10
CA THR A 138 -9.20 2.75 4.70
C THR A 138 -8.79 1.30 4.43
N VAL A 139 -7.95 0.71 5.29
CA VAL A 139 -7.52 -0.69 5.12
C VAL A 139 -8.69 -1.66 5.29
N THR A 140 -9.60 -1.38 6.23
CA THR A 140 -10.83 -2.18 6.42
C THR A 140 -11.67 -2.20 5.16
N ARG A 141 -11.86 -1.04 4.52
CA ARG A 141 -12.58 -0.92 3.25
C ARG A 141 -11.89 -1.69 2.12
N ASN A 142 -10.57 -1.60 2.02
CA ASN A 142 -9.80 -2.33 1.01
C ASN A 142 -9.98 -3.84 1.16
N LEU A 143 -9.93 -4.35 2.40
CA LEU A 143 -10.14 -5.76 2.70
C LEU A 143 -11.59 -6.20 2.37
N GLN A 144 -12.58 -5.35 2.64
CA GLN A 144 -13.97 -5.62 2.28
C GLN A 144 -14.16 -5.71 0.75
N LEU A 145 -13.62 -4.75 0.00
CA LEU A 145 -13.66 -4.76 -1.47
C LEU A 145 -12.98 -6.01 -2.04
N LEU A 146 -11.86 -6.44 -1.46
CA LEU A 146 -11.17 -7.67 -1.85
C LEU A 146 -12.08 -8.89 -1.70
N TYR A 147 -12.77 -9.05 -0.56
CA TYR A 147 -13.70 -10.17 -0.37
C TYR A 147 -14.92 -10.10 -1.30
N SER A 148 -15.48 -8.91 -1.53
CA SER A 148 -16.59 -8.75 -2.49
C SER A 148 -16.18 -9.14 -3.91
N SER A 149 -14.93 -8.83 -4.32
CA SER A 149 -14.43 -9.22 -5.64
C SER A 149 -14.29 -10.74 -5.81
N ARG A 150 -14.00 -11.49 -4.73
CA ARG A 150 -13.95 -12.96 -4.77
C ARG A 150 -15.33 -13.60 -4.91
N VAL A 151 -16.35 -13.03 -4.26
CA VAL A 151 -17.73 -13.56 -4.28
C VAL A 151 -18.41 -13.34 -5.63
N ASN A 152 -18.01 -12.31 -6.37
CA ASN A 152 -18.59 -11.95 -7.67
C ASN A 152 -17.79 -12.49 -8.86
N ALA A 153 -16.71 -13.24 -8.64
CA ALA A 153 -16.01 -13.91 -9.73
C ALA A 153 -16.95 -14.98 -10.32
N PRO A 154 -17.22 -14.97 -11.65
CA PRO A 154 -18.09 -15.96 -12.26
C PRO A 154 -17.51 -17.35 -11.97
N THR A 155 -18.23 -18.15 -11.21
CA THR A 155 -17.95 -19.57 -11.09
C THR A 155 -18.09 -20.14 -12.49
N GLY A 156 -16.97 -20.50 -13.12
CA GLY A 156 -16.98 -21.10 -14.45
C GLY A 156 -17.94 -22.31 -14.48
N PRO A 157 -18.58 -22.59 -15.63
CA PRO A 157 -19.48 -23.72 -15.75
C PRO A 157 -18.65 -25.01 -15.66
N GLY A 158 -18.68 -25.70 -14.51
CA GLY A 158 -17.97 -26.97 -14.37
C GLY A 158 -17.46 -27.36 -13.00
N ARG A 159 -17.86 -26.70 -11.90
CA ARG A 159 -17.60 -27.24 -10.55
C ARG A 159 -18.88 -27.35 -9.75
N SER A 160 -19.53 -28.49 -9.88
CA SER A 160 -20.52 -29.01 -8.93
C SER A 160 -19.83 -29.60 -7.70
N ASP A 161 -18.84 -28.90 -7.15
CA ASP A 161 -18.36 -29.20 -5.81
C ASP A 161 -19.15 -28.29 -4.88
N PRO A 162 -19.83 -28.82 -3.85
CA PRO A 162 -20.41 -27.98 -2.82
C PRO A 162 -19.22 -27.21 -2.23
N VAL A 163 -19.11 -25.93 -2.56
CA VAL A 163 -18.12 -25.03 -1.99
C VAL A 163 -18.29 -25.17 -0.49
N SER A 164 -17.37 -25.95 0.08
CA SER A 164 -17.22 -26.09 1.52
C SER A 164 -17.29 -24.68 2.03
N ARG A 165 -18.24 -24.39 2.91
CA ARG A 165 -18.30 -23.14 3.68
C ARG A 165 -16.85 -22.81 4.02
N THR A 166 -16.22 -21.92 3.26
CA THR A 166 -14.84 -21.56 3.51
C THR A 166 -14.95 -20.73 4.76
N LYS A 167 -14.70 -21.44 5.86
CA LYS A 167 -14.48 -20.94 7.21
C LYS A 167 -13.82 -19.59 7.04
N VAL A 168 -14.55 -18.51 7.32
CA VAL A 168 -14.01 -17.15 7.42
C VAL A 168 -12.74 -17.29 8.29
N PRO A 169 -11.51 -17.21 7.74
CA PRO A 169 -10.36 -17.67 8.48
C PRO A 169 -9.76 -16.51 9.27
N GLY A 170 -9.65 -16.77 10.58
CA GLY A 170 -9.25 -15.84 11.62
C GLY A 170 -10.48 -15.24 12.31
N ARG A 171 -10.64 -15.43 13.63
CA ARG A 171 -11.53 -14.58 14.42
C ARG A 171 -11.03 -13.14 14.25
N LEU A 172 -11.55 -12.42 13.26
CA LEU A 172 -11.70 -10.98 13.36
C LEU A 172 -12.27 -10.75 14.76
N SER A 173 -11.59 -9.92 15.55
CA SER A 173 -12.03 -9.60 16.90
C SER A 173 -13.53 -9.26 16.86
N THR A 174 -14.27 -9.53 17.93
CA THR A 174 -15.71 -9.24 17.97
C THR A 174 -16.01 -7.77 17.56
N LYS A 175 -15.02 -6.87 17.75
CA LYS A 175 -15.01 -5.48 17.29
C LYS A 175 -14.87 -5.29 15.77
N LEU A 176 -14.14 -6.14 15.06
CA LEU A 176 -14.00 -6.09 13.60
C LEU A 176 -15.24 -6.62 12.86
N ARG A 177 -16.02 -7.51 13.50
CA ARG A 177 -17.27 -8.04 12.93
C ARG A 177 -18.42 -7.03 12.90
N SER A 178 -18.44 -6.04 13.80
CA SER A 178 -19.46 -4.98 13.77
C SER A 178 -19.23 -3.97 12.65
N ILE A 179 -17.99 -3.85 12.16
CA ILE A 179 -17.59 -2.91 11.11
C ILE A 179 -17.70 -3.54 9.71
N ILE A 180 -17.62 -4.87 9.62
CA ILE A 180 -17.76 -5.62 8.36
C ILE A 180 -19.16 -6.25 8.32
N PRO A 181 -20.18 -5.59 7.77
CA PRO A 181 -21.49 -6.21 7.61
C PRO A 181 -21.36 -7.37 6.61
N PHE A 182 -21.43 -8.59 7.13
CA PHE A 182 -21.59 -9.80 6.34
C PHE A 182 -22.98 -9.73 5.72
N ARG A 183 -23.07 -9.40 4.43
CA ARG A 183 -24.34 -9.40 3.70
C ARG A 183 -24.81 -10.85 3.63
N LYS A 184 -25.66 -11.29 4.57
CA LYS A 184 -26.37 -12.56 4.45
C LYS A 184 -27.19 -12.46 3.16
N ARG A 185 -26.93 -13.34 2.18
CA ARG A 185 -27.90 -13.58 1.11
C ARG A 185 -29.17 -14.07 1.81
N SER A 186 -30.23 -13.28 1.72
CA SER A 186 -31.59 -13.76 1.91
C SER A 186 -31.83 -14.81 0.83
N GLN A 187 -31.87 -16.08 1.21
CA GLN A 187 -32.52 -17.10 0.39
C GLN A 187 -34.03 -16.81 0.52
N GLN A 188 -34.63 -16.33 -0.56
CA GLN A 188 -36.07 -16.46 -0.80
C GLN A 188 -36.24 -17.54 -1.85
#